data_AF-A0A2E0H831-F1
#
_entry.id   AF-A0A2E0H831-F1
#
_cell.length_a   1.000
_cell.length_b   1.000
_cell.length_c   1.000
_cell.angle_alpha   90.00
_cell.angle_beta   90.00
_cell.angle_gamma   90.00
#
_symmetry.space_group_name_H-M   'P 1'
#
loop_
_entity.id
_entity.type
_entity.pdbx_description
1 polymer ?
#
loop_
_entity_poly.entity_id
_entity_poly.type
_entity_poly.pdbx_seq_one_letter_code
_entity_poly.pdbx_strand_id
1 'polypeptide(L)'
;MTTIRKREKENRRDRRQEKNLLLEYQKNEFDINDISLGGLSISAEAAAFSELQEIEATIKHRDNLIDMNKITLPMIVKRINSETNETAFQFQALNDEQFSILEAYLTGRAISKKSPII
;
A
#
# COMPACT_ATOMS: atom_id res chain seq x y z
N MET A 1 -39.33 4.18 33.42
CA MET A 1 -38.59 3.10 32.73
C MET A 1 -37.86 3.73 31.56
N THR A 2 -36.55 3.93 31.68
CA THR A 2 -35.75 4.64 30.68
C THR A 2 -35.01 3.62 29.84
N THR A 3 -35.45 3.39 28.62
CA THR A 3 -34.82 2.46 27.67
C THR A 3 -33.54 3.10 27.13
N ILE A 4 -32.39 2.65 27.64
CA ILE A 4 -31.07 2.98 27.11
C ILE A 4 -30.97 2.35 25.71
N ARG A 5 -31.02 3.19 24.66
CA ARG A 5 -30.69 2.76 23.30
C ARG A 5 -29.20 2.44 23.27
N LYS A 6 -28.87 1.16 23.10
CA LYS A 6 -27.52 0.68 22.75
C LYS A 6 -27.04 1.49 21.54
N ARG A 7 -26.01 2.33 21.72
CA ARG A 7 -25.21 2.82 20.60
C ARG A 7 -24.57 1.59 19.98
N GLU A 8 -25.06 1.21 18.80
CA GLU A 8 -24.36 0.26 17.94
C GLU A 8 -22.95 0.83 17.75
N LYS A 9 -21.96 0.06 18.23
CA LYS A 9 -20.56 0.30 17.91
C LYS A 9 -20.46 0.38 16.39
N GLU A 10 -20.14 1.58 15.92
CA GLU A 10 -19.85 1.93 14.55
C GLU A 10 -18.90 0.91 13.94
N ASN A 11 -19.49 -0.07 13.27
CA ASN A 11 -18.82 -1.22 12.71
C ASN A 11 -18.47 -0.86 11.25
N ARG A 12 -17.17 -0.72 10.98
CA ARG A 12 -16.56 -0.92 9.64
C ARG A 12 -16.87 0.10 8.53
N ARG A 13 -17.33 1.34 8.80
CA ARG A 13 -17.58 2.32 7.72
C ARG A 13 -16.43 3.26 7.36
N ASP A 14 -15.42 3.44 8.22
CA ASP A 14 -14.60 4.67 8.13
C ASP A 14 -13.12 4.55 7.71
N ARG A 15 -12.61 3.40 7.23
CA ARG A 15 -11.19 3.39 6.78
C ARG A 15 -10.73 2.33 5.79
N ARG A 16 -11.64 1.58 5.18
CA ARG A 16 -11.32 0.92 3.91
C ARG A 16 -11.51 1.97 2.81
N GLN A 17 -10.59 2.93 2.74
CA GLN A 17 -10.25 3.46 1.44
C GLN A 17 -9.78 2.23 0.67
N GLU A 18 -10.62 1.70 -0.22
CA GLU A 18 -10.17 0.86 -1.32
C GLU A 18 -9.15 1.72 -2.07
N LYS A 19 -7.89 1.63 -1.67
CA LYS A 19 -6.82 2.38 -2.29
C LYS A 19 -6.64 1.74 -3.65
N ASN A 20 -7.08 2.43 -4.70
CA ASN A 20 -6.86 2.09 -6.11
C ASN A 20 -5.36 2.17 -6.42
N LEU A 21 -4.55 1.28 -5.83
CA LEU A 21 -3.12 1.19 -6.02
C LEU A 21 -2.77 -0.15 -6.64
N LEU A 22 -1.78 -0.12 -7.52
CA LEU A 22 -1.21 -1.26 -8.20
C LEU A 22 0.28 -1.35 -7.89
N LEU A 23 0.77 -2.59 -7.79
CA LEU A 23 2.19 -2.89 -7.80
C LEU A 23 2.60 -3.28 -9.22
N GLU A 24 3.55 -2.56 -9.78
CA GLU A 24 4.16 -2.88 -11.08
C GLU A 24 5.56 -3.47 -10.88
N TYR A 25 5.76 -4.68 -11.40
CA TYR A 25 7.03 -5.39 -11.36
C TYR A 25 7.24 -6.19 -12.65
N GLN A 26 8.38 -6.00 -13.31
CA GLN A 26 8.72 -6.66 -14.59
C GLN A 26 7.63 -6.58 -15.67
N LYS A 27 6.95 -5.43 -15.78
CA LYS A 27 5.81 -5.17 -16.70
C LYS A 27 4.53 -5.94 -16.38
N ASN A 28 4.46 -6.60 -15.23
CA ASN A 28 3.23 -7.16 -14.69
C ASN A 28 2.65 -6.19 -13.66
N GLU A 29 1.33 -6.14 -13.59
CA GLU A 29 0.59 -5.34 -12.62
C GLU A 29 -0.18 -6.25 -11.67
N PHE A 30 -0.10 -5.94 -10.37
CA PHE A 30 -0.75 -6.70 -9.31
C PHE A 30 -1.60 -5.80 -8.45
N ASP A 31 -2.75 -6.30 -8.04
CA ASP A 31 -3.65 -5.61 -7.13
C ASP A 31 -3.09 -5.65 -5.71
N ILE A 32 -2.98 -4.46 -5.11
CA ILE A 32 -2.56 -4.31 -3.72
C ILE A 32 -3.77 -4.52 -2.81
N ASN A 33 -3.73 -5.59 -2.03
CA ASN A 33 -4.79 -5.93 -1.07
C ASN A 33 -4.72 -5.02 0.16
N ASP A 34 -3.51 -4.79 0.67
CA ASP A 34 -3.24 -3.86 1.78
C ASP A 34 -1.85 -3.22 1.65
N ILE A 35 -1.71 -2.02 2.24
CA ILE A 35 -0.46 -1.27 2.26
C ILE A 35 -0.34 -0.46 3.55
N SER A 36 0.88 -0.39 4.07
CA SER A 36 1.28 0.35 5.27
C SER A 36 2.57 1.13 5.00
N LEU A 37 3.16 1.77 6.02
CA LEU A 37 4.49 2.38 5.91
C LEU A 37 5.63 1.35 5.92
N GLY A 38 5.36 0.11 6.33
CA GLY A 38 6.37 -0.94 6.48
C GLY A 38 6.33 -2.02 5.40
N GLY A 39 5.27 -2.08 4.60
CA GLY A 39 5.08 -3.13 3.60
C GLY A 39 3.69 -3.12 2.97
N LEU A 40 3.47 -4.07 2.08
CA LEU A 40 2.22 -4.28 1.35
C LEU A 40 1.95 -5.76 1.13
N SER A 41 0.72 -6.11 0.77
CA SER A 41 0.38 -7.43 0.26
C SER A 41 -0.35 -7.33 -1.09
N ILE A 42 -0.16 -8.35 -1.94
CA ILE A 42 -0.84 -8.49 -3.22
C ILE A 42 -1.45 -9.87 -3.36
N SER A 43 -2.42 -9.98 -4.25
CA SER A 43 -2.87 -11.27 -4.79
C SER A 43 -2.01 -11.63 -6.00
N ALA A 44 -1.22 -12.70 -5.90
CA ALA A 44 -0.34 -13.15 -6.98
C ALA A 44 -0.09 -14.66 -6.89
N GLU A 45 0.04 -15.30 -8.05
CA GLU A 45 0.44 -16.72 -8.12
C GLU A 45 1.74 -16.95 -7.35
N ALA A 46 1.76 -17.97 -6.47
CA ALA A 46 2.92 -18.30 -5.65
C ALA A 46 4.20 -18.56 -6.46
N ALA A 47 4.09 -18.88 -7.75
CA ALA A 47 5.22 -19.08 -8.66
C ALA A 47 5.88 -17.77 -9.13
N ALA A 48 5.23 -16.61 -8.93
CA ALA A 48 5.74 -15.32 -9.40
C ALA A 48 6.87 -14.74 -8.52
N PHE A 49 6.98 -15.21 -7.26
CA PHE A 49 7.92 -14.69 -6.28
C PHE A 49 8.56 -15.82 -5.48
N SER A 50 9.67 -15.51 -4.81
CA SER A 50 10.35 -16.43 -3.88
C SER A 50 10.51 -15.77 -2.51
N GLU A 51 10.43 -16.53 -1.42
CA GLU A 51 10.66 -15.97 -0.08
C GLU A 51 12.08 -15.39 0.04
N LEU A 52 12.18 -14.26 0.76
CA LEU A 52 13.40 -13.47 0.92
C LEU A 52 13.97 -12.89 -0.39
N GLN A 53 13.26 -13.00 -1.51
CA GLN A 53 13.63 -12.33 -2.74
C GLN A 53 13.56 -10.82 -2.56
N GLU A 54 14.65 -10.14 -2.88
CA GLU A 54 14.70 -8.69 -2.95
C GLU A 54 14.27 -8.23 -4.34
N ILE A 55 13.35 -7.28 -4.40
CA ILE A 55 12.84 -6.70 -5.63
C ILE A 55 12.77 -5.18 -5.51
N GLU A 56 12.83 -4.52 -6.66
CA GLU A 56 12.51 -3.11 -6.80
C GLU A 56 11.23 -3.03 -7.64
N ALA A 57 10.17 -2.49 -7.04
CA ALA A 57 8.84 -2.45 -7.66
C ALA A 57 8.19 -1.09 -7.50
N THR A 58 7.31 -0.75 -8.44
CA THR A 58 6.69 0.57 -8.52
C THR A 58 5.25 0.51 -8.05
N ILE A 59 4.87 1.38 -7.11
CA ILE A 59 3.49 1.57 -6.66
C ILE A 59 2.89 2.76 -7.39
N LYS A 60 1.73 2.56 -8.00
CA LYS A 60 1.01 3.61 -8.75
C LYS A 60 -0.48 3.56 -8.50
N HIS A 61 -1.17 4.67 -8.76
CA HIS A 61 -2.62 4.65 -8.84
C HIS A 61 -3.10 3.88 -10.08
N ARG A 62 -4.23 3.19 -9.94
CA ARG A 62 -4.90 2.49 -11.05
C ARG A 62 -5.35 3.47 -12.14
N ASP A 63 -5.80 4.66 -11.74
CA ASP A 63 -6.21 5.69 -12.68
C ASP A 63 -4.97 6.45 -13.20
N ASN A 64 -4.58 6.16 -14.45
CA ASN A 64 -3.47 6.79 -15.19
C ASN A 64 -3.57 8.32 -15.32
N LEU A 65 -4.61 8.96 -14.78
CA LEU A 65 -4.81 10.41 -14.84
C LEU A 65 -3.81 11.19 -13.99
N ILE A 66 -3.10 10.53 -13.06
CA ILE A 66 -2.11 11.17 -12.19
C ILE A 66 -0.78 10.39 -12.28
N ASP A 67 -0.06 10.54 -13.39
CA ASP A 67 1.32 10.04 -13.54
C ASP A 67 2.27 10.64 -12.47
N MET A 68 1.86 11.71 -11.79
CA MET A 68 2.69 12.49 -10.87
C MET A 68 3.03 11.82 -9.53
N ASN A 69 2.54 10.61 -9.23
CA ASN A 69 2.75 10.03 -7.89
C ASN A 69 3.39 8.64 -7.86
N LYS A 70 3.84 8.07 -9.00
CA LYS A 70 4.49 6.74 -8.99
C LYS A 70 5.71 6.73 -8.07
N ILE A 71 5.84 5.69 -7.28
CA ILE A 71 6.95 5.53 -6.35
C ILE A 71 7.58 4.15 -6.53
N THR A 72 8.88 4.13 -6.82
CA THR A 72 9.65 2.90 -6.89
C THR A 72 10.28 2.64 -5.53
N LEU A 73 10.05 1.44 -4.99
CA LEU A 73 10.45 1.04 -3.65
C LEU A 73 11.26 -0.26 -3.67
N PRO A 74 12.41 -0.31 -2.98
CA PRO A 74 13.07 -1.56 -2.69
C PRO A 74 12.28 -2.32 -1.62
N MET A 75 12.04 -3.61 -1.84
CA MET A 75 11.26 -4.45 -0.94
C MET A 75 11.74 -5.90 -0.95
N ILE A 76 11.46 -6.62 0.13
CA ILE A 76 11.78 -8.04 0.28
C ILE A 76 10.48 -8.84 0.43
N VAL A 77 10.37 -9.96 -0.27
CA VAL A 77 9.27 -10.91 -0.10
C VAL A 77 9.39 -11.53 1.29
N LYS A 78 8.42 -11.26 2.16
CA LYS A 78 8.45 -11.73 3.55
C LYS A 78 7.71 -13.03 3.75
N ARG A 79 6.65 -13.25 2.98
CA ARG A 79 5.78 -14.44 3.08
C ARG A 79 5.04 -14.66 1.77
N ILE A 80 4.95 -15.92 1.36
CA ILE A 80 4.07 -16.37 0.27
C ILE A 80 3.06 -17.34 0.88
N ASN A 81 1.77 -17.11 0.64
CA ASN A 81 0.71 -18.00 1.06
C ASN A 81 0.08 -18.65 -0.17
N SER A 82 0.40 -19.93 -0.40
CA SER A 82 -0.14 -20.70 -1.53
C SER A 82 -1.61 -21.06 -1.38
N GLU A 83 -2.17 -21.06 -0.16
CA GLU A 83 -3.58 -21.37 0.06
C GLU A 83 -4.48 -20.18 -0.30
N THR A 84 -4.04 -18.96 0.04
CA THR A 84 -4.78 -17.72 -0.25
C THR A 84 -4.31 -17.02 -1.53
N ASN A 85 -3.23 -17.49 -2.14
CA ASN A 85 -2.57 -16.87 -3.29
C ASN A 85 -2.14 -15.41 -3.02
N GLU A 86 -1.64 -15.17 -1.80
CA GLU A 86 -1.22 -13.86 -1.33
C GLU A 86 0.29 -13.81 -1.13
N THR A 87 0.91 -12.72 -1.56
CA THR A 87 2.33 -12.45 -1.32
C THR A 87 2.47 -11.16 -0.54
N ALA A 88 3.21 -11.21 0.57
CA ALA A 88 3.48 -10.06 1.43
C ALA A 88 4.93 -9.60 1.28
N PHE A 89 5.11 -8.29 1.19
CA PHE A 89 6.39 -7.62 1.01
C PHE A 89 6.66 -6.69 2.17
N GLN A 90 7.91 -6.61 2.57
CA GLN A 90 8.41 -5.62 3.52
C GLN A 90 9.24 -4.59 2.76
N PHE A 91 8.97 -3.30 2.99
CA PHE A 91 9.80 -2.24 2.42
C PHE A 91 11.17 -2.25 3.07
N GLN A 92 12.20 -2.06 2.24
CA GLN A 92 13.56 -1.82 2.73
C GLN A 92 13.71 -0.34 3.09
N ALA A 93 14.91 0.10 3.48
CA ALA A 93 15.16 1.47 3.93
C ALA A 93 14.63 2.51 2.92
N LEU A 94 13.54 3.18 3.30
CA LEU A 94 12.91 4.23 2.50
C LEU A 94 13.65 5.55 2.70
N ASN A 95 13.88 6.28 1.62
CA ASN A 95 14.33 7.67 1.72
C ASN A 95 13.16 8.62 2.07
N ASP A 96 13.47 9.86 2.44
CA ASP A 96 12.47 10.84 2.88
C ASP A 96 11.39 11.14 1.83
N GLU A 97 11.78 11.15 0.55
CA GLU A 97 10.86 11.38 -0.57
C GLU A 97 9.89 10.21 -0.72
N GLN A 98 10.42 8.99 -0.73
CA GLN A 98 9.65 7.75 -0.78
C GLN A 98 8.68 7.65 0.39
N PHE A 99 9.14 7.95 1.60
CA PHE A 99 8.30 7.97 2.79
C PHE A 99 7.17 8.98 2.65
N SER A 100 7.46 10.20 2.18
CA SER A 100 6.47 11.27 2.03
C SER A 100 5.40 10.94 0.99
N ILE A 101 5.77 10.35 -0.14
CA ILE A 101 4.82 9.92 -1.19
C ILE A 101 3.96 8.76 -0.66
N LEU A 102 4.57 7.78 0.01
CA LEU A 102 3.85 6.66 0.61
C LEU A 102 2.88 7.14 1.70
N GLU A 103 3.27 8.09 2.54
CA GLU A 103 2.38 8.70 3.53
C GLU A 103 1.21 9.42 2.87
N ALA A 104 1.45 10.14 1.76
CA ALA A 104 0.40 10.78 0.98
C ALA A 104 -0.60 9.74 0.43
N TYR A 105 -0.12 8.62 -0.13
CA TYR A 105 -0.96 7.49 -0.52
C TYR A 105 -1.78 6.94 0.65
N LEU A 106 -1.19 6.87 1.83
CA LEU A 106 -1.86 6.27 2.97
C LEU A 106 -2.94 7.14 3.59
N THR A 107 -2.72 8.45 3.57
CA THR A 107 -3.56 9.45 4.26
C THR A 107 -4.52 10.17 3.32
N GLY A 108 -4.32 10.08 2.00
CA GLY A 108 -5.05 10.86 1.00
C GLY A 108 -4.76 12.37 1.08
N ARG A 109 -3.74 12.77 1.85
CA ARG A 109 -3.30 14.17 1.92
C ARG A 109 -2.33 14.44 0.79
N ALA A 110 -2.50 15.56 0.10
CA ALA A 110 -1.50 16.02 -0.85
C ALA A 110 -0.14 16.15 -0.14
N ILE A 111 0.95 15.79 -0.84
CA ILE A 111 2.32 15.93 -0.34
C ILE A 111 2.48 17.40 0.05
N SER A 112 2.46 17.67 1.36
CA SER A 112 2.69 19.00 1.87
C SER A 112 4.18 19.25 1.68
N LYS A 113 4.54 19.87 0.55
CA LYS A 113 5.85 20.48 0.39
C LYS A 113 6.01 21.37 1.61
N LYS A 114 6.85 20.96 2.57
CA LYS A 114 7.25 21.83 3.67
C LYS A 114 7.77 23.11 3.01
N SER A 115 6.96 24.16 3.03
CA SER A 115 7.44 25.49 2.66
C SER A 115 8.62 25.77 3.60
N PRO A 116 9.77 26.20 3.06
CA PRO A 116 10.87 26.59 3.93
C PRO A 116 10.35 27.72 4.83
N ILE A 117 10.55 27.54 6.13
CA ILE A 117 10.39 28.63 7.09
C ILE A 117 11.54 29.59 6.75
N ILE A 118 11.20 30.70 6.09
CA ILE A 118 12.11 31.84 5.89
C ILE A 118 12.22 32.59 7.22
#